data_AF-A0A3D1AV75-F1
#
_entry.id   AF-A0A3D1AV75-F1
#
_cell.length_a   1.000
_cell.length_b   1.000
_cell.length_c   1.000
_cell.angle_alpha   90.00
_cell.angle_beta   90.00
_cell.angle_gamma   90.00
#
_symmetry.space_group_name_H-M   'P 1'
#
loop_
_entity.id
_entity.type
_entity.pdbx_description
1 polymer ?
#
loop_
_entity_poly.entity_id
_entity_poly.type
_entity_poly.pdbx_seq_one_letter_code
_entity_poly.pdbx_strand_id
1 'polypeptide(L)'
;MESTLQKPALVTAKTILYWIVTALFCLQMSFTAYAQLRLPQVALAFTHLGFPAYFRVELSWAKLLGVVLMLAPVPARLKEWAYAGFAITPASA
;
A
#
# COMPACT_ATOMS: atom_id res chain seq x y z
N MET A 1 -9.83 26.40 39.91
CA MET A 1 -8.70 25.50 39.55
C MET A 1 -9.32 24.28 38.89
N GLU A 2 -9.75 24.43 37.64
CA GLU A 2 -10.55 23.41 36.97
C GLU A 2 -9.90 23.07 35.63
N SER A 3 -9.86 21.77 35.33
CA SER A 3 -9.88 21.19 33.97
C SER A 3 -8.58 21.00 33.17
N THR A 4 -7.42 20.74 33.79
CA THR A 4 -6.30 20.11 33.05
C THR A 4 -6.34 18.57 33.13
N LEU A 5 -7.53 17.96 33.24
CA LEU A 5 -7.67 16.51 33.06
C LEU A 5 -7.36 16.18 31.59
N GLN A 6 -6.07 16.02 31.31
CA GLN A 6 -5.56 15.31 30.15
C GLN A 6 -6.28 13.96 30.08
N LYS A 7 -7.27 13.87 29.20
CA LYS A 7 -7.87 12.59 28.81
C LYS A 7 -6.71 11.78 28.24
N PRO A 8 -6.31 10.64 28.83
CA PRO A 8 -5.33 9.79 28.17
C PRO A 8 -5.90 9.50 26.78
N ALA A 9 -5.06 9.62 25.75
CA ALA A 9 -5.43 9.29 24.39
C ALA A 9 -5.73 7.79 24.30
N LEU A 10 -6.91 7.38 24.78
CA LEU A 10 -7.37 6.00 24.70
C LEU A 10 -7.54 5.70 23.22
N VAL A 11 -6.65 4.87 22.70
CA VAL A 11 -6.70 4.39 21.32
C VAL A 11 -8.08 3.79 21.11
N THR A 12 -8.91 4.45 20.31
CA THR A 12 -10.30 4.01 20.11
C THR A 12 -10.29 2.73 19.29
N ALA A 13 -11.24 1.82 19.51
CA ALA A 13 -11.37 0.58 18.73
C ALA A 13 -11.38 0.85 17.21
N LYS A 14 -11.95 1.99 16.78
CA LYS A 14 -11.93 2.47 15.39
C LYS A 14 -10.51 2.72 14.86
N THR A 15 -9.63 3.31 15.68
CA THR A 15 -8.23 3.56 15.33
C THR A 15 -7.45 2.25 15.22
N ILE A 16 -7.68 1.31 16.13
CA ILE A 16 -7.05 -0.03 16.08
C ILE A 16 -7.48 -0.76 14.81
N LEU A 17 -8.79 -0.81 14.53
CA LEU A 17 -9.33 -1.45 13.33
C LEU A 17 -8.76 -0.81 12.05
N TYR A 18 -8.68 0.53 12.01
CA TYR A 18 -8.07 1.25 10.91
C TYR A 18 -6.63 0.80 10.65
N TRP A 19 -5.80 0.73 11.69
CA TRP A 19 -4.40 0.31 11.54
C TRP A 19 -4.26 -1.17 11.18
N ILE A 20 -5.13 -2.05 11.70
CA ILE A 20 -5.15 -3.47 11.33
C ILE A 20 -5.46 -3.63 9.84
N VAL A 21 -6.54 -3.00 9.35
CA VAL A 21 -6.93 -3.08 7.94
C VAL A 21 -5.84 -2.47 7.05
N THR A 22 -5.25 -1.35 7.46
CA THR A 22 -4.16 -0.70 6.74
C THR A 22 -2.92 -1.59 6.66
N ALA A 23 -2.53 -2.22 7.77
CA ALA A 23 -1.38 -3.13 7.81
C ALA A 23 -1.62 -4.39 6.97
N LEU A 24 -2.82 -4.98 7.03
CA LEU A 24 -3.21 -6.14 6.24
C LEU A 24 -3.18 -5.81 4.74
N PHE A 25 -3.69 -4.64 4.35
CA PHE A 25 -3.65 -4.17 2.98
C PHE A 25 -2.21 -3.94 2.49
N CYS A 26 -1.37 -3.27 3.29
CA CYS A 26 0.05 -3.08 2.99
C CYS A 26 0.80 -4.42 2.83
N LEU A 27 0.48 -5.40 3.67
CA LEU A 27 1.04 -6.74 3.60
C LEU A 27 0.65 -7.43 2.29
N GLN A 28 -0.63 -7.38 1.92
CA GLN A 28 -1.14 -7.95 0.68
C GLN A 28 -0.46 -7.30 -0.54
N MET A 29 -0.36 -5.97 -0.57
CA MET A 29 0.31 -5.24 -1.65
C MET A 29 1.79 -5.62 -1.77
N SER A 30 2.49 -5.73 -0.64
CA SER A 30 3.90 -6.16 -0.60
C SER A 30 4.08 -7.59 -1.10
N PHE A 31 3.17 -8.50 -0.74
CA PHE A 31 3.17 -9.87 -1.24
C PHE A 31 2.96 -9.93 -2.76
N THR A 32 2.04 -9.13 -3.29
CA THR A 32 1.86 -9.06 -4.75
C THR A 32 3.09 -8.50 -5.46
N ALA A 33 3.79 -7.51 -4.89
CA ALA A 33 5.05 -7.00 -5.44
C ALA A 33 6.15 -8.08 -5.42
N TYR A 34 6.23 -8.86 -4.35
CA TYR A 34 7.17 -9.98 -4.27
C TYR A 34 6.88 -11.06 -5.31
N ALA A 35 5.61 -11.47 -5.46
CA ALA A 35 5.20 -12.42 -6.49
C ALA A 35 5.43 -11.85 -7.90
N GLN A 36 5.10 -10.56 -8.06
CA GLN A 36 5.59 -9.60 -9.05
C GLN A 36 6.99 -9.95 -9.52
N LEU A 37 7.97 -9.95 -8.63
CA LEU A 37 9.39 -10.04 -8.96
C LEU A 37 9.92 -11.48 -9.06
N ARG A 38 9.43 -12.39 -8.21
CA ARG A 38 10.06 -13.69 -7.97
C ARG A 38 9.34 -14.88 -8.60
N LEU A 39 8.04 -14.79 -8.86
CA LEU A 39 7.26 -15.92 -9.37
C LEU A 39 7.26 -15.91 -10.91
N PRO A 40 7.82 -16.93 -11.58
CA PRO A 40 7.89 -16.97 -13.03
C PRO A 40 6.50 -17.10 -13.68
N GLN A 41 5.53 -17.73 -13.02
CA GLN A 41 4.15 -17.77 -13.51
C GLN A 41 3.51 -16.39 -13.65
N VAL A 42 3.84 -15.46 -12.74
CA VAL A 42 3.33 -14.09 -12.81
C VAL A 42 4.08 -13.32 -13.89
N ALA A 43 5.39 -13.52 -14.01
CA ALA A 43 6.18 -12.93 -15.10
C ALA A 43 5.66 -13.36 -16.48
N LEU A 44 5.31 -14.64 -16.64
CA LEU A 44 4.71 -15.16 -17.86
C LEU A 44 3.39 -14.47 -18.19
N ALA A 45 2.53 -14.21 -17.19
CA ALA A 45 1.29 -13.46 -17.41
C ALA A 45 1.54 -12.06 -18.01
N PHE A 46 2.56 -11.33 -17.53
CA PHE A 46 2.94 -10.04 -18.11
C PHE A 46 3.44 -10.18 -19.55
N THR A 47 4.21 -11.24 -19.86
CA THR A 47 4.65 -11.49 -21.24
C THR A 47 3.51 -11.91 -22.17
N HIS A 48 2.51 -12.66 -21.67
CA HIS A 48 1.31 -13.02 -22.43
C HIS A 48 0.44 -11.79 -22.74
N LEU A 49 0.46 -10.78 -21.87
CA LEU A 49 -0.18 -9.48 -22.08
C LEU A 49 0.61 -8.56 -23.05
N GLY A 50 1.78 -9.00 -23.53
CA GLY A 50 2.64 -8.21 -24.41
C GLY A 50 3.44 -7.11 -23.70
N PHE A 51 3.44 -7.08 -22.36
CA PHE A 51 4.22 -6.10 -21.61
C PHE A 51 5.69 -6.52 -21.48
N PRO A 52 6.62 -5.56 -21.58
CA PRO A 52 8.04 -5.85 -21.44
C PRO A 52 8.41 -6.17 -19.98
N ALA A 53 9.47 -6.98 -19.80
CA ALA A 53 9.84 -7.53 -18.49
C ALA A 53 10.20 -6.45 -17.44
N TYR A 54 10.65 -5.26 -17.86
CA TYR A 54 10.97 -4.13 -16.98
C TYR A 54 9.71 -3.50 -16.36
N PHE A 55 8.57 -3.51 -17.07
CA PHE A 55 7.33 -2.90 -16.59
C PHE A 55 6.83 -3.53 -15.29
N ARG A 56 6.94 -4.86 -15.19
CA ARG A 56 6.66 -5.63 -13.97
C ARG A 56 7.54 -5.20 -12.79
N VAL A 57 8.81 -4.88 -13.05
CA VAL A 57 9.77 -4.44 -12.03
C VAL A 57 9.43 -3.03 -11.55
N GLU A 58 9.18 -2.10 -12.47
CA GLU A 58 8.73 -0.73 -12.16
C GLU A 58 7.44 -0.73 -11.36
N LEU A 59 6.45 -1.53 -11.76
CA LEU A 59 5.17 -1.65 -11.06
C LEU A 59 5.33 -2.24 -9.66
N SER A 60 6.26 -3.18 -9.47
CA SER A 60 6.55 -3.75 -8.15
C SER A 60 7.22 -2.73 -7.23
N TRP A 61 8.16 -1.94 -7.75
CA TRP A 61 8.76 -0.83 -7.00
C TRP A 61 7.74 0.25 -6.65
N ALA A 62 6.84 0.61 -7.58
CA ALA A 62 5.77 1.57 -7.32
C ALA A 62 4.84 1.11 -6.18
N LYS A 63 4.48 -0.17 -6.14
CA LYS A 63 3.70 -0.76 -5.03
C LYS A 63 4.42 -0.62 -3.68
N LEU A 64 5.73 -0.93 -3.64
CA LEU A 64 6.53 -0.82 -2.41
C LEU A 64 6.65 0.65 -1.95
N LEU A 65 6.88 1.59 -2.88
CA LEU A 65 6.89 3.01 -2.58
C LEU A 65 5.53 3.48 -2.04
N GLY A 66 4.42 3.03 -2.63
CA GLY A 66 3.08 3.31 -2.12
C GLY A 66 2.87 2.82 -0.69
N VAL A 67 3.38 1.63 -0.35
CA VAL A 67 3.26 1.07 1.01
C VAL A 67 4.05 1.93 2.00
N VAL A 68 5.27 2.34 1.63
CA VAL A 68 6.10 3.22 2.46
C VAL A 68 5.41 4.57 2.66
N LEU A 69 4.87 5.17 1.60
CA LEU A 69 4.14 6.45 1.68
C LEU A 69 2.89 6.34 2.56
N MET A 70 2.22 5.19 2.59
CA MET A 70 1.02 5.00 3.41
C MET A 70 1.33 4.81 4.90
N LEU A 71 2.48 4.19 5.23
CA LEU A 71 2.94 4.00 6.60
C LEU A 71 3.70 5.20 7.16
N ALA A 72 4.35 5.98 6.30
CA ALA A 72 5.14 7.14 6.71
C ALA A 72 4.28 8.41 6.93
N PRO A 73 4.71 9.32 7.82
CA PRO A 73 4.05 10.62 8.02
C PRO A 73 4.43 11.61 6.90
N VAL A 74 4.01 11.30 5.67
CA VAL A 74 4.27 12.12 4.47
C VAL A 74 3.15 13.16 4.22
N PRO A 75 3.43 14.24 3.47
CA PRO A 75 2.43 15.26 3.15
C PRO A 75 1.19 14.67 2.45
N ALA A 76 0.03 15.27 2.71
CA ALA A 76 -1.28 14.78 2.26
C ALA A 76 -1.34 14.52 0.74
N ARG A 77 -0.72 15.39 -0.07
CA ARG A 77 -0.64 15.20 -1.53
C ARG A 77 0.01 13.87 -1.92
N LEU A 78 1.12 13.48 -1.29
CA LEU A 78 1.76 12.21 -1.61
C LEU A 78 0.90 11.01 -1.19
N LYS A 79 0.12 11.15 -0.12
CA LYS A 79 -0.85 10.13 0.28
C LYS A 79 -1.98 10.00 -0.72
N GLU A 80 -2.50 11.11 -1.24
CA GLU A 80 -3.54 11.10 -2.29
C GLU A 80 -3.08 10.36 -3.54
N TRP A 81 -1.84 10.61 -3.99
CA TRP A 81 -1.24 9.89 -5.12
C TRP A 81 -1.04 8.40 -4.82
N ALA A 82 -0.62 8.05 -3.60
CA ALA A 82 -0.52 6.64 -3.19
C ALA A 82 -1.89 5.95 -3.19
N TYR A 83 -2.93 6.60 -2.67
CA TYR A 83 -4.31 6.10 -2.71
C TYR A 83 -4.82 5.94 -4.16
N ALA A 84 -4.56 6.90 -5.03
CA ALA A 84 -4.93 6.80 -6.45
C ALA A 84 -4.22 5.61 -7.12
N GLY A 85 -2.92 5.45 -6.91
CA GLY A 85 -2.15 4.32 -7.44
C GLY A 85 -2.66 2.96 -6.94
N PHE A 86 -2.98 2.87 -5.64
CA PHE A 86 -3.54 1.66 -5.04
C PHE A 86 -4.98 1.35 -5.46
N ALA A 87 -5.76 2.35 -5.87
CA ALA A 87 -7.09 2.13 -6.43
C ALA A 87 -7.02 1.64 -7.88
N ILE A 88 -6.16 2.25 -8.71
CA ILE A 88 -6.07 1.96 -10.14
C ILE A 88 -5.44 0.59 -10.42
N THR A 89 -4.37 0.24 -9.70
CA THR A 89 -3.59 -0.98 -9.97
C THR A 89 -4.42 -2.28 -9.91
N PRO A 90 -5.19 -2.55 -8.84
CA PRO A 90 -6.07 -3.72 -8.80
C PRO A 90 -7.33 -3.57 -9.67
N ALA A 91 -7.83 -2.36 -9.90
CA ALA A 91 -9.03 -2.14 -10.72
C ALA A 91 -8.78 -2.31 -12.23
N SER A 92 -7.52 -2.18 -12.67
CA SER A 92 -7.11 -2.35 -14.06
C SER A 92 -6.73 -3.79 -14.43
N ALA A 93 -6.74 -4.72 -13.47
CA ALA A 93 -6.45 -6.14 -13.67
C ALA A 93 -7.74 -6.90 -14.05
#